data_AF-A0A6J1MUB7-F1
#
_entry.id   AF-A0A6J1MUB7-F1
#
_cell.length_a   1.000
_cell.length_b   1.000
_cell.length_c   1.000
_cell.angle_alpha   90.00
_cell.angle_beta   90.00
_cell.angle_gamma   90.00
#
_symmetry.space_group_name_H-M   'P 1'
#
loop_
_entity.id
_entity.type
_entity.pdbx_description
1 polymer ?
#
loop_
_entity_poly.entity_id
_entity_poly.type
_entity_poly.pdbx_seq_one_letter_code
_entity_poly.pdbx_strand_id
1 'polypeptide(L)'
;MVIIFVVISLVLVKQTSGVIYHVNESEYHKMPPLYALDDYSECLLQPQGLYCVADYHLFSNAHSDLMHFIQEYSAFKMKHFNYTLIHRGTCVSITCRDYIHRINETGNLEMILGECLNESLWRSHKLEASLAELKYCKSAEDKTILDLSDFLVAAVYVILITLNIIGSFYDVMLCEKDSKTGNPYLLSFSMRRNWSKLIAPGGSGPDPRMERLKLFNGLRTMTLACVIFSHSALIASITYIANPRYIEQTYDDLSKQILLNGNLVTHTFFVMSSFLLAYNLQIQSEKTEITWKHIPKGILLRWIRLTPSYALVIATISTWMRYMGSGPIWDLIVVSEANYCRHYWWANIFYFNNYIYKYDICFPQGWYLAADTQMFCLGLILLVLVQKPQHRKVALVLLFLLSLLISAANTYFQDLTAVILQSPESARTLYVDEDTFTLSYIRGHTNLSTYTLGLAGGILTYYWQTNGKDFTKYKKYRWLVWLMFPLGVGIILSGGMFFTDEAAPSTLLRVGYAALSKPTFQLLILVLIISTIFKIETVYRGIIEWRGFAWAGRVSYSAFLLHTLFQRGVVGYQTTPLYLTDYFIFIVLCASIFLSFSLGTVLWLTVEAPIGGLTRALLAPRNKNKP
;
A
#
# COMPACT_ATOMS: atom_id res chain seq x y z
N MET A 1 -11.36 7.02 28.04
CA MET A 1 -10.00 6.87 27.46
C MET A 1 -9.91 7.46 26.07
N VAL A 2 -10.64 6.95 25.05
CA VAL A 2 -10.51 7.47 23.66
C VAL A 2 -10.89 8.95 23.52
N ILE A 3 -12.01 9.37 24.11
CA ILE A 3 -12.41 10.79 24.09
C ILE A 3 -11.37 11.68 24.79
N ILE A 4 -10.81 11.20 25.91
CA ILE A 4 -9.77 11.93 26.65
C ILE A 4 -8.49 12.05 25.81
N PHE A 5 -8.07 10.96 25.17
CA PHE A 5 -6.91 10.97 24.26
C PHE A 5 -7.14 11.94 23.11
N VAL A 6 -8.30 11.89 22.44
CA VAL A 6 -8.62 12.79 21.31
C VAL A 6 -8.71 14.24 21.77
N VAL A 7 -9.32 14.53 22.93
CA VAL A 7 -9.40 15.89 23.47
C VAL A 7 -8.01 16.42 23.82
N ILE A 8 -7.18 15.62 24.50
CA ILE A 8 -5.79 16.01 24.81
C ILE A 8 -5.00 16.25 23.53
N SER A 9 -5.09 15.35 22.55
CA SER A 9 -4.44 15.48 21.25
C SER A 9 -4.90 16.73 20.50
N LEU A 10 -6.20 17.03 20.44
CA LEU A 10 -6.73 18.23 19.78
C LEU A 10 -6.38 19.53 20.53
N VAL A 11 -6.29 19.48 21.86
CA VAL A 11 -5.84 20.62 22.67
C VAL A 11 -4.35 20.91 22.42
N LEU A 12 -3.52 19.86 22.32
CA LEU A 12 -2.11 19.98 21.97
C LEU A 12 -1.91 20.53 20.54
N VAL A 13 -2.71 20.07 19.56
CA VAL A 13 -2.72 20.62 18.18
C VAL A 13 -2.99 22.14 18.18
N LYS A 14 -3.88 22.62 19.06
CA LYS A 14 -4.24 24.04 19.12
C LYS A 14 -3.19 24.92 19.79
N GLN A 15 -2.29 24.35 20.58
CA GLN A 15 -1.22 25.08 21.26
C GLN A 15 0.04 25.24 20.41
N THR A 16 0.17 24.47 19.33
CA THR A 16 1.29 24.52 18.38
C THR A 16 0.93 25.45 17.22
N SER A 17 1.28 26.73 17.32
CA SER A 17 1.11 27.72 16.25
C SER A 17 2.49 28.09 15.74
N GLY A 18 3.00 27.29 14.79
CA GLY A 18 4.31 27.51 14.19
C GLY A 18 4.37 28.82 13.39
N VAL A 19 5.56 29.42 13.37
CA VAL A 19 5.89 30.56 12.50
C VAL A 19 6.00 30.05 11.07
N ILE A 20 5.02 30.37 10.23
CA ILE A 20 5.06 30.04 8.81
C ILE A 20 6.10 30.97 8.15
N TYR A 21 7.22 30.42 7.71
CA TYR A 21 8.11 31.11 6.76
C TYR A 21 7.40 31.17 5.40
N HIS A 22 6.52 32.15 5.22
CA HIS A 22 5.84 32.37 3.95
C HIS A 22 6.83 33.01 2.96
N VAL A 23 7.48 32.18 2.15
CA VAL A 23 8.30 32.64 1.02
C VAL A 23 7.39 33.24 -0.06
N ASN A 24 7.72 34.44 -0.53
CA ASN A 24 6.99 35.10 -1.61
C ASN A 24 7.06 34.26 -2.91
N GLU A 25 5.98 34.19 -3.66
CA GLU A 25 5.91 33.40 -4.90
C GLU A 25 6.95 33.86 -5.93
N SER A 26 7.14 35.18 -6.04
CA SER A 26 8.16 35.77 -6.91
C SER A 26 9.60 35.40 -6.52
N GLU A 27 9.88 35.17 -5.23
CA GLU A 27 11.20 34.75 -4.77
C GLU A 27 11.44 33.27 -5.01
N TYR A 28 10.41 32.44 -4.79
CA TYR A 28 10.47 31.02 -5.07
C TYR A 28 10.78 30.74 -6.55
N HIS A 29 10.16 31.50 -7.47
CA HIS A 29 10.40 31.35 -8.91
C HIS A 29 11.78 31.87 -9.39
N LYS A 30 12.61 32.46 -8.51
CA LYS A 30 14.01 32.74 -8.83
C LYS A 30 14.88 31.47 -8.78
N MET A 31 14.43 30.43 -8.07
CA MET A 31 15.16 29.15 -8.03
C MET A 31 15.03 28.43 -9.37
N PRO A 32 16.09 27.74 -9.85
CA PRO A 32 15.96 26.84 -10.98
C PRO A 32 14.87 25.79 -10.72
N PRO A 33 14.15 25.32 -11.75
CA PRO A 33 13.16 24.27 -11.58
C PRO A 33 13.80 23.02 -11.00
N LEU A 34 13.17 22.42 -9.98
CA LEU A 34 13.68 21.21 -9.33
C LEU A 34 13.81 20.06 -10.34
N TYR A 35 12.78 19.88 -11.18
CA TYR A 35 12.74 18.88 -12.25
C TYR A 35 12.66 19.56 -13.62
N ALA A 36 13.47 19.11 -14.57
CA ALA A 36 13.32 19.48 -15.98
C ALA A 36 13.68 18.28 -16.86
N LEU A 37 12.88 18.03 -17.90
CA LEU A 37 13.04 16.92 -18.83
C LEU A 37 12.95 17.46 -20.26
N ASP A 38 13.94 17.12 -21.09
CA ASP A 38 13.85 17.27 -22.54
C ASP A 38 12.81 16.29 -23.11
N ASP A 39 12.35 16.53 -24.34
CA ASP A 39 11.39 15.63 -24.98
C ASP A 39 12.02 14.25 -25.24
N TYR A 40 11.66 13.30 -24.39
CA TYR A 40 12.14 11.92 -24.45
C TYR A 40 11.78 11.22 -25.76
N SER A 41 10.57 11.45 -26.27
CA SER A 41 10.09 10.79 -27.50
C SER A 41 10.80 11.35 -28.72
N GLU A 42 10.96 12.67 -28.81
CA GLU A 42 11.70 13.30 -29.89
C GLU A 42 13.17 12.86 -29.90
N CYS A 43 13.81 12.79 -28.73
CA CYS A 43 15.20 12.40 -28.60
C CYS A 43 15.47 10.98 -29.15
N LEU A 44 14.65 10.00 -28.75
CA LEU A 44 14.85 8.60 -29.14
C LEU A 44 14.35 8.27 -30.55
N LEU A 45 13.65 9.19 -31.22
CA LEU A 45 13.34 9.07 -32.65
C LEU A 45 14.53 9.40 -33.54
N GLN A 46 15.54 10.12 -33.03
CA GLN A 46 16.71 10.49 -33.81
C GLN A 46 17.71 9.32 -33.93
N PRO A 47 18.37 9.16 -35.09
CA PRO A 47 19.47 8.21 -35.21
C PRO A 47 20.59 8.62 -34.25
N GLN A 48 21.09 7.67 -33.45
CA GLN A 48 22.06 7.92 -32.36
C GLN A 48 21.55 8.87 -31.26
N GLY A 49 20.23 8.95 -31.06
CA GLY A 49 19.63 9.65 -29.93
C GLY A 49 20.05 9.03 -28.60
N LEU A 50 20.66 9.81 -27.72
CA LEU A 50 21.07 9.40 -26.37
C LEU A 50 20.37 10.29 -25.34
N TYR A 51 19.50 9.69 -24.54
CA TYR A 51 18.79 10.36 -23.46
C TYR A 51 19.35 9.94 -22.10
N CYS A 52 19.76 10.89 -21.26
CA CYS A 52 20.34 10.62 -19.94
C CYS A 52 19.55 11.31 -18.84
N VAL A 53 19.33 10.61 -17.72
CA VAL A 53 18.76 11.17 -16.50
C VAL A 53 19.83 11.24 -15.43
N ALA A 54 20.00 12.42 -14.83
CA ALA A 54 21.05 12.70 -13.88
C ALA A 54 20.63 13.74 -12.83
N ASP A 55 21.26 13.63 -11.67
CA ASP A 55 21.13 14.56 -10.55
C ASP A 55 22.36 15.48 -10.52
N TYR A 56 22.15 16.76 -10.19
CA TYR A 56 23.21 17.78 -10.19
C TYR A 56 23.19 18.60 -8.92
N HIS A 57 24.37 18.84 -8.34
CA HIS A 57 24.54 19.75 -7.21
C HIS A 57 24.67 21.18 -7.70
N LEU A 58 23.84 22.06 -7.15
CA LEU A 58 23.97 23.51 -7.32
C LEU A 58 24.96 24.06 -6.30
N PHE A 59 25.85 24.93 -6.75
CA PHE A 59 26.76 25.68 -5.90
C PHE A 59 27.11 27.03 -6.54
N SER A 60 27.83 27.86 -5.79
CA SER A 60 28.35 29.13 -6.29
C SER A 60 29.70 29.38 -5.65
N ASN A 61 30.74 29.56 -6.47
CA ASN A 61 32.08 29.91 -5.97
C ASN A 61 32.17 31.38 -5.53
N ALA A 62 31.33 32.24 -6.11
CA ALA A 62 31.17 33.63 -5.71
C ALA A 62 30.00 33.79 -4.71
N HIS A 63 29.94 34.93 -4.01
CA HIS A 63 28.79 35.25 -3.19
C HIS A 63 27.52 35.38 -4.06
N SER A 64 26.50 34.58 -3.73
CA SER A 64 25.23 34.53 -4.45
C SER A 64 24.08 34.47 -3.44
N ASP A 65 23.29 35.54 -3.38
CA ASP A 65 22.09 35.61 -2.54
C ASP A 65 21.10 34.50 -2.88
N LEU A 66 21.01 34.15 -4.17
CA LEU A 66 20.14 33.07 -4.65
C LEU A 66 20.60 31.71 -4.10
N MET A 67 21.90 31.43 -4.10
CA MET A 67 22.42 30.16 -3.57
C MET A 67 22.21 30.06 -2.06
N HIS A 68 22.42 31.16 -1.33
CA HIS A 68 22.15 31.21 0.11
C HIS A 68 20.68 30.94 0.40
N PHE A 69 19.78 31.59 -0.34
CA PHE A 69 18.35 31.35 -0.25
C PHE A 69 17.98 29.89 -0.53
N ILE A 70 18.54 29.29 -1.59
CA ILE A 70 18.32 27.86 -1.91
C ILE A 70 18.77 26.97 -0.75
N GLN A 71 19.93 27.26 -0.13
CA GLN A 71 20.45 26.49 1.00
C GLN A 71 19.56 26.62 2.24
N GLU A 72 19.14 27.83 2.60
CA GLU A 72 18.24 28.07 3.73
C GLU A 72 16.87 27.42 3.53
N TYR A 73 16.30 27.55 2.33
CA TYR A 73 15.02 26.94 1.98
C TYR A 73 15.10 25.40 2.06
N SER A 74 16.17 24.82 1.50
CA SER A 74 16.41 23.37 1.46
C SER A 74 16.87 22.78 2.80
N ALA A 75 17.36 23.61 3.73
CA ALA A 75 17.74 23.16 5.07
C ALA A 75 16.52 22.62 5.83
N PHE A 76 15.31 23.09 5.50
CA PHE A 76 14.08 22.62 6.09
C PHE A 76 13.51 21.35 5.42
N LYS A 77 14.18 20.23 5.67
CA LYS A 77 13.90 18.91 5.05
C LYS A 77 12.52 18.32 5.37
N MET A 78 11.78 18.88 6.32
CA MET A 78 10.51 18.31 6.80
C MET A 78 9.36 18.56 5.81
N LYS A 79 9.29 19.78 5.26
CA LYS A 79 8.24 20.21 4.33
C LYS A 79 8.77 20.59 2.95
N HIS A 80 10.07 20.84 2.79
CA HIS A 80 10.66 21.29 1.53
C HIS A 80 11.50 20.18 0.86
N PHE A 81 11.51 20.19 -0.47
CA PHE A 81 12.47 19.43 -1.25
C PHE A 81 13.89 19.99 -1.10
N ASN A 82 14.89 19.20 -1.44
CA ASN A 82 16.27 19.68 -1.47
C ASN A 82 16.60 20.35 -2.82
N TYR A 83 16.39 21.67 -2.93
CA TYR A 83 16.69 22.43 -4.15
C TYR A 83 18.18 22.61 -4.44
N THR A 84 19.07 22.21 -3.52
CA THR A 84 20.51 22.13 -3.83
C THR A 84 20.83 20.96 -4.77
N LEU A 85 19.93 19.99 -4.89
CA LEU A 85 20.03 18.85 -5.80
C LEU A 85 18.91 18.94 -6.82
N ILE A 86 19.24 19.25 -8.07
CA ILE A 86 18.27 19.33 -9.16
C ILE A 86 18.33 18.09 -10.05
N HIS A 87 17.20 17.73 -10.64
CA HIS A 87 17.03 16.53 -11.44
C HIS A 87 16.80 16.90 -12.91
N ARG A 88 17.59 16.32 -13.82
CA ARG A 88 17.50 16.61 -15.26
C ARG A 88 17.42 15.33 -16.07
N GLY A 89 16.56 15.35 -17.07
CA GLY A 89 16.56 14.40 -18.18
C GLY A 89 16.95 15.15 -19.43
N THR A 90 18.10 14.82 -20.01
CA THR A 90 18.73 15.58 -21.08
C THR A 90 18.90 14.71 -22.31
N CYS A 91 18.47 15.23 -23.47
CA CYS A 91 18.81 14.64 -24.75
C CYS A 91 20.22 15.09 -25.15
N VAL A 92 21.21 14.24 -24.89
CA VAL A 92 22.63 14.58 -25.10
C VAL A 92 22.90 14.92 -26.57
N SER A 93 22.29 14.18 -27.49
CA SER A 93 22.49 14.34 -28.95
C SER A 93 21.97 15.67 -29.50
N ILE A 94 21.01 16.32 -28.82
CA ILE A 94 20.39 17.58 -29.25
C ILE A 94 20.87 18.72 -28.38
N THR A 95 20.60 18.64 -27.07
CA THR A 95 20.81 19.73 -26.11
C THR A 95 22.29 19.96 -25.83
N CYS A 96 23.10 18.90 -25.81
CA CYS A 96 24.54 18.98 -25.53
C CYS A 96 25.42 18.73 -26.76
N ARG A 97 24.86 18.87 -27.97
CA ARG A 97 25.53 18.56 -29.24
C ARG A 97 26.88 19.27 -29.40
N ASP A 98 26.96 20.53 -29.00
CA ASP A 98 28.18 21.35 -29.13
C ASP A 98 29.33 20.87 -28.23
N TYR A 99 29.04 20.12 -27.17
CA TYR A 99 30.04 19.59 -26.23
C TYR A 99 30.55 18.22 -26.64
N ILE A 100 29.75 17.44 -27.37
CA ILE A 100 30.15 16.14 -27.94
C ILE A 100 31.37 16.30 -28.86
N HIS A 101 31.42 17.40 -29.64
CA HIS A 101 32.52 17.64 -30.57
C HIS A 101 33.74 18.33 -29.95
N ARG A 102 33.59 19.02 -28.81
CA ARG A 102 34.68 19.77 -28.15
C ARG A 102 35.58 18.87 -27.31
N ILE A 103 35.03 17.79 -26.77
CA ILE A 103 35.78 16.79 -26.02
C ILE A 103 36.03 15.66 -27.00
N ASN A 104 37.31 15.36 -27.33
CA ASN A 104 37.70 14.23 -28.20
C ASN A 104 36.84 13.00 -27.89
N GLU A 105 36.49 12.22 -28.92
CA GLU A 105 35.47 11.14 -28.98
C GLU A 105 35.40 10.12 -27.81
N THR A 106 36.32 10.17 -26.85
CA THR A 106 36.35 9.42 -25.59
C THR A 106 36.28 10.30 -24.33
N GLY A 107 35.55 11.42 -24.37
CA GLY A 107 35.18 12.16 -23.17
C GLY A 107 34.27 11.34 -22.26
N ASN A 108 34.53 11.32 -20.96
CA ASN A 108 33.60 10.70 -20.00
C ASN A 108 32.24 11.44 -20.12
N LEU A 109 31.17 10.72 -20.47
CA LEU A 109 29.81 11.26 -20.68
C LEU A 109 29.35 12.16 -19.53
N GLU A 110 29.79 11.84 -18.32
CA GLU A 110 29.58 12.61 -17.10
C GLU A 110 30.11 14.05 -17.19
N MET A 111 31.27 14.24 -17.82
CA MET A 111 31.90 15.55 -18.00
C MET A 111 31.13 16.39 -19.02
N ILE A 112 30.70 15.78 -20.14
CA ILE A 112 29.85 16.43 -21.16
C ILE A 112 28.55 16.94 -20.51
N LEU A 113 27.89 16.08 -19.75
CA LEU A 113 26.65 16.39 -19.04
C LEU A 113 26.85 17.50 -18.01
N GLY A 114 27.96 17.48 -17.27
CA GLY A 114 28.33 18.50 -16.29
C GLY A 114 28.54 19.87 -16.94
N GLU A 115 29.41 19.96 -17.96
CA GLU A 115 29.73 21.23 -18.63
C GLU A 115 28.52 21.83 -19.36
N CYS A 116 27.77 20.99 -20.07
CA CYS A 116 26.58 21.40 -20.81
C CYS A 116 25.53 22.06 -19.90
N LEU A 117 25.24 21.43 -18.75
CA LEU A 117 24.27 21.98 -17.82
C LEU A 117 24.82 23.20 -17.07
N ASN A 118 26.10 23.18 -16.69
CA ASN A 118 26.74 24.28 -15.97
C ASN A 118 26.66 25.59 -16.76
N GLU A 119 26.94 25.57 -18.07
CA GLU A 119 26.85 26.77 -18.90
C GLU A 119 25.42 27.31 -19.02
N SER A 120 24.43 26.42 -19.15
CA SER A 120 23.00 26.79 -19.21
C SER A 120 22.52 27.45 -17.91
N LEU A 121 22.89 26.89 -16.75
CA LEU A 121 22.53 27.43 -15.44
C LEU A 121 23.29 28.71 -15.10
N TRP A 122 24.55 28.81 -15.49
CA TRP A 122 25.32 30.04 -15.32
C TRP A 122 24.74 31.21 -16.11
N ARG A 123 24.30 30.96 -17.35
CA ARG A 123 23.67 31.98 -18.20
C ARG A 123 22.34 32.47 -17.63
N SER A 124 21.50 31.54 -17.15
CA SER A 124 20.13 31.84 -16.71
C SER A 124 20.03 32.33 -15.26
N HIS A 125 20.79 31.74 -14.34
CA HIS A 125 20.65 31.96 -12.89
C HIS A 125 21.93 32.41 -12.19
N LYS A 126 23.07 32.51 -12.91
CA LYS A 126 24.39 32.81 -12.31
C LYS A 126 24.79 31.82 -11.21
N LEU A 127 24.34 30.57 -11.35
CA LEU A 127 24.69 29.45 -10.47
C LEU A 127 25.55 28.47 -11.25
N GLU A 128 26.43 27.77 -10.53
CA GLU A 128 27.24 26.69 -11.06
C GLU A 128 26.61 25.34 -10.72
N ALA A 129 26.82 24.35 -11.58
CA ALA A 129 26.31 23.00 -11.38
C ALA A 129 27.38 21.94 -11.65
N SER A 130 27.42 20.91 -10.81
CA SER A 130 28.25 19.73 -11.01
C SER A 130 27.38 18.48 -11.02
N LEU A 131 27.77 17.50 -11.83
CA LEU A 131 27.10 16.21 -11.86
C LEU A 131 27.26 15.53 -10.49
N ALA A 132 26.14 15.21 -9.85
CA ALA A 132 26.12 14.48 -8.58
C ALA A 132 26.08 12.97 -8.84
N GLU A 133 25.13 12.52 -9.66
CA GLU A 133 24.91 11.11 -9.96
C GLU A 133 24.26 10.96 -11.33
N LEU A 134 24.86 10.14 -12.20
CA LEU A 134 24.25 9.71 -13.44
C LEU A 134 23.34 8.50 -13.15
N LYS A 135 22.02 8.66 -13.26
CA LYS A 135 21.06 7.59 -12.94
C LYS A 135 21.04 6.53 -14.04
N TYR A 136 20.82 6.95 -15.27
CA TYR A 136 20.90 6.07 -16.44
C TYR A 136 21.01 6.88 -17.74
N CYS A 137 21.45 6.20 -18.80
CA CYS A 137 21.34 6.69 -20.17
C CYS A 137 20.74 5.61 -21.06
N LYS A 138 20.00 6.03 -22.08
CA LYS A 138 19.32 5.14 -23.02
C LYS A 138 19.51 5.62 -24.44
N SER A 139 19.98 4.72 -25.28
CA SER A 139 20.15 4.93 -26.71
C SER A 139 18.88 4.54 -27.48
N ALA A 140 18.64 5.18 -28.62
CA ALA A 140 17.61 4.78 -29.58
C ALA A 140 17.77 3.32 -30.08
N GLU A 141 18.99 2.77 -30.01
CA GLU A 141 19.32 1.41 -30.43
C GLU A 141 19.09 0.35 -29.33
N ASP A 142 18.88 0.78 -28.08
CA ASP A 142 18.72 -0.12 -26.94
C ASP A 142 17.37 -0.83 -26.99
N LYS A 143 17.39 -2.11 -27.35
CA LYS A 143 16.21 -2.99 -27.29
C LYS A 143 16.30 -3.88 -26.05
N THR A 144 15.21 -3.92 -25.29
CA THR A 144 15.06 -4.88 -24.20
C THR A 144 14.90 -6.29 -24.77
N ILE A 145 15.84 -7.18 -24.45
CA ILE A 145 15.83 -8.57 -24.92
C ILE A 145 14.89 -9.39 -24.02
N LEU A 146 14.24 -10.40 -24.58
CA LEU A 146 13.42 -11.36 -23.83
C LEU A 146 14.31 -12.40 -23.14
N ASP A 147 14.13 -12.56 -21.84
CA ASP A 147 14.83 -13.53 -21.01
C ASP A 147 14.03 -14.83 -20.86
N LEU A 148 14.69 -15.90 -20.40
CA LEU A 148 14.02 -17.18 -20.07
C LEU A 148 12.85 -16.98 -19.09
N SER A 149 13.00 -16.09 -18.11
CA SER A 149 11.93 -15.79 -17.14
C SER A 149 10.67 -15.22 -17.79
N ASP A 150 10.80 -14.44 -18.85
CA ASP A 150 9.65 -13.85 -19.56
C ASP A 150 8.86 -14.94 -20.30
N PHE A 151 9.56 -15.87 -20.95
CA PHE A 151 8.94 -17.06 -21.58
C PHE A 151 8.24 -17.96 -20.57
N LEU A 152 8.84 -18.20 -19.39
CA LEU A 152 8.23 -19.01 -18.34
C LEU A 152 6.92 -18.39 -17.84
N VAL A 153 6.90 -17.07 -17.61
CA VAL A 153 5.68 -16.38 -17.18
C VAL A 153 4.61 -16.38 -18.29
N ALA A 154 5.00 -16.20 -19.56
CA ALA A 154 4.08 -16.36 -20.69
C ALA A 154 3.45 -17.75 -20.71
N ALA A 155 4.24 -18.81 -20.52
CA ALA A 155 3.75 -20.17 -20.47
C ALA A 155 2.73 -20.38 -19.34
N VAL A 156 2.97 -19.80 -18.16
CA VAL A 156 2.02 -19.83 -17.04
C VAL A 156 0.69 -19.16 -17.42
N TYR A 157 0.72 -18.00 -18.08
CA TYR A 157 -0.50 -17.35 -18.57
C TYR A 157 -1.26 -18.21 -19.57
N VAL A 158 -0.57 -18.80 -20.55
CA VAL A 158 -1.17 -19.69 -21.55
C VAL A 158 -1.82 -20.92 -20.88
N ILE A 159 -1.16 -21.52 -19.89
CA ILE A 159 -1.71 -22.66 -19.13
C ILE A 159 -2.98 -22.24 -18.37
N LEU A 160 -2.93 -21.12 -17.65
CA LEU A 160 -4.09 -20.63 -16.89
C LEU A 160 -5.29 -20.31 -17.80
N ILE A 161 -5.06 -19.64 -18.93
CA ILE A 161 -6.09 -19.35 -19.92
C ILE A 161 -6.67 -20.66 -20.47
N THR A 162 -5.82 -21.60 -20.85
CA THR A 162 -6.24 -22.91 -21.39
C THR A 162 -7.08 -23.70 -20.38
N LEU A 163 -6.67 -23.75 -19.11
CA LEU A 163 -7.43 -24.43 -18.05
C LEU A 163 -8.82 -23.80 -17.83
N ASN A 164 -8.92 -22.47 -17.85
CA ASN A 164 -10.20 -21.76 -17.74
C ASN A 164 -11.10 -22.00 -18.96
N ILE A 165 -10.53 -22.06 -20.17
CA ILE A 165 -11.26 -22.41 -21.40
C ILE A 165 -11.80 -23.85 -21.31
N ILE A 166 -10.95 -24.82 -20.97
CA ILE A 166 -11.33 -26.24 -20.85
C ILE A 166 -12.41 -26.40 -19.76
N GLY A 167 -12.23 -25.81 -18.59
CA GLY A 167 -13.18 -25.90 -17.48
C GLY A 167 -14.54 -25.28 -17.83
N SER A 168 -14.54 -24.17 -18.57
CA SER A 168 -15.76 -23.50 -19.04
C SER A 168 -16.46 -24.29 -20.14
N PHE A 169 -15.71 -24.84 -21.10
CA PHE A 169 -16.26 -25.69 -22.17
C PHE A 169 -16.88 -26.98 -21.61
N TYR A 170 -16.19 -27.63 -20.67
CA TYR A 170 -16.70 -28.82 -19.96
C TYR A 170 -18.03 -28.53 -19.25
N ASP A 171 -18.14 -27.39 -18.56
CA ASP A 171 -19.36 -27.01 -17.85
C ASP A 171 -20.53 -26.70 -18.79
N VAL A 172 -20.28 -26.07 -19.95
CA VAL A 172 -21.34 -25.74 -20.92
C VAL A 172 -21.84 -26.97 -21.67
N MET A 173 -20.94 -27.90 -22.03
CA MET A 173 -21.28 -29.04 -22.89
C MET A 173 -21.81 -30.26 -22.12
N LEU A 174 -21.26 -30.53 -20.93
CA LEU A 174 -21.50 -31.80 -20.22
C LEU A 174 -22.32 -31.66 -18.94
N CYS A 175 -22.50 -30.45 -18.41
CA CYS A 175 -23.29 -30.22 -17.20
C CYS A 175 -24.59 -29.48 -17.51
N GLU A 176 -25.73 -30.12 -17.21
CA GLU A 176 -27.03 -29.45 -17.19
C GLU A 176 -27.04 -28.29 -16.19
N LYS A 177 -27.90 -27.29 -16.45
CA LYS A 177 -27.93 -25.96 -15.79
C LYS A 177 -27.89 -25.97 -14.25
N ASP A 178 -28.22 -27.08 -13.59
CA ASP A 178 -28.27 -27.22 -12.14
C ASP A 178 -27.68 -28.53 -11.57
N SER A 179 -26.99 -29.35 -12.37
CA SER A 179 -26.49 -30.64 -11.87
C SER A 179 -25.12 -30.48 -11.15
N LYS A 180 -25.05 -30.99 -9.90
CA LYS A 180 -23.79 -31.12 -9.14
C LYS A 180 -22.94 -32.31 -9.62
N THR A 181 -23.34 -32.96 -10.70
CA THR A 181 -22.74 -34.18 -11.24
C THR A 181 -21.74 -33.83 -12.34
N GLY A 182 -20.48 -33.66 -11.96
CA GLY A 182 -19.37 -33.45 -12.89
C GLY A 182 -18.04 -33.48 -12.13
N ASN A 183 -16.93 -33.54 -12.86
CA ASN A 183 -15.60 -33.58 -12.25
C ASN A 183 -15.33 -32.26 -11.47
N PRO A 184 -15.19 -32.29 -10.12
CA PRO A 184 -15.05 -31.08 -9.31
C PRO A 184 -13.76 -30.29 -9.59
N TYR A 185 -12.73 -30.97 -10.12
CA TYR A 185 -11.46 -30.35 -10.49
C TYR A 185 -11.63 -29.43 -11.71
N LEU A 186 -12.27 -29.91 -12.78
CA LEU A 186 -12.53 -29.13 -14.00
C LEU A 186 -13.57 -28.04 -13.76
N LEU A 187 -14.62 -28.34 -13.00
CA LEU A 187 -15.67 -27.37 -12.65
C LEU A 187 -15.17 -26.21 -11.78
N SER A 188 -14.00 -26.35 -11.15
CA SER A 188 -13.37 -25.25 -10.41
C SER A 188 -12.92 -24.13 -11.36
N PHE A 189 -12.52 -24.47 -12.58
CA PHE A 189 -12.08 -23.53 -13.62
C PHE A 189 -13.22 -22.99 -14.51
N SER A 190 -14.48 -23.35 -14.26
CA SER A 190 -15.61 -22.79 -15.02
C SER A 190 -15.83 -21.31 -14.68
N MET A 191 -15.63 -20.45 -15.68
CA MET A 191 -15.88 -19.01 -15.56
C MET A 191 -17.35 -18.72 -15.26
N ARG A 192 -18.28 -19.47 -15.85
CA ARG A 192 -19.73 -19.29 -15.63
C ARG A 192 -20.12 -19.52 -14.17
N ARG A 193 -19.63 -20.61 -13.55
CA ARG A 193 -19.89 -20.90 -12.14
C ARG A 193 -19.18 -19.92 -11.22
N ASN A 194 -17.96 -19.51 -11.55
CA ASN A 194 -17.23 -18.53 -10.77
C ASN A 194 -17.89 -17.15 -10.84
N TRP A 195 -18.41 -16.75 -11.99
CA TRP A 195 -19.22 -15.53 -12.14
C TRP A 195 -20.48 -15.57 -11.28
N SER A 196 -21.22 -16.68 -11.30
CA SER A 196 -22.39 -16.87 -10.41
C SER A 196 -22.00 -16.76 -8.93
N LYS A 197 -20.86 -17.34 -8.53
CA LYS A 197 -20.32 -17.18 -7.17
C LYS A 197 -19.92 -15.75 -6.85
N LEU A 198 -19.48 -14.96 -7.83
CA LEU A 198 -19.05 -13.57 -7.65
C LEU A 198 -20.23 -12.64 -7.38
N ILE A 199 -21.34 -12.83 -8.08
CA ILE A 199 -22.56 -12.01 -7.92
C ILE A 199 -23.51 -12.53 -6.84
N ALA A 200 -23.27 -13.73 -6.30
CA ALA A 200 -24.10 -14.32 -5.26
C ALA A 200 -24.24 -13.38 -4.05
N PRO A 201 -25.42 -13.28 -3.41
CA PRO A 201 -25.63 -12.38 -2.29
C PRO A 201 -24.63 -12.66 -1.14
N GLY A 202 -24.16 -11.59 -0.50
CA GLY A 202 -23.26 -11.68 0.64
C GLY A 202 -23.91 -12.47 1.78
N GLY A 203 -23.11 -13.26 2.51
CA GLY A 203 -23.57 -14.04 3.66
C GLY A 203 -24.23 -15.38 3.33
N SER A 204 -24.14 -15.85 2.08
CA SER A 204 -24.54 -17.20 1.67
C SER A 204 -23.56 -18.26 2.21
N GLY A 205 -23.51 -18.43 3.53
CA GLY A 205 -22.70 -19.43 4.23
C GLY A 205 -23.58 -20.58 4.76
N PRO A 206 -22.98 -21.73 5.10
CA PRO A 206 -23.71 -22.85 5.70
C PRO A 206 -24.25 -22.55 7.11
N ASP A 207 -23.75 -21.50 7.78
CA ASP A 207 -24.19 -21.07 9.10
C ASP A 207 -24.90 -19.69 9.03
N PRO A 208 -26.15 -19.54 9.52
CA PRO A 208 -26.87 -18.27 9.56
C PRO A 208 -26.11 -17.14 10.25
N ARG A 209 -25.18 -17.44 11.18
CA ARG A 209 -24.35 -16.44 11.84
C ARG A 209 -23.38 -15.75 10.88
N MET A 210 -22.98 -16.41 9.79
CA MET A 210 -22.16 -15.82 8.73
C MET A 210 -22.89 -14.72 7.96
N GLU A 211 -24.23 -14.72 8.00
CA GLU A 211 -25.03 -13.65 7.43
C GLU A 211 -24.74 -12.30 8.10
N ARG A 212 -24.43 -12.31 9.40
CA ARG A 212 -24.09 -11.12 10.17
C ARG A 212 -22.67 -10.59 9.90
N LEU A 213 -21.87 -11.31 9.11
CA LEU A 213 -20.51 -10.93 8.72
C LEU A 213 -20.47 -10.24 7.33
N LYS A 214 -21.63 -9.93 6.73
CA LYS A 214 -21.70 -9.22 5.44
C LYS A 214 -20.96 -7.87 5.45
N LEU A 215 -20.91 -7.20 6.61
CA LEU A 215 -20.24 -5.92 6.79
C LEU A 215 -18.76 -5.94 6.36
N PHE A 216 -18.07 -7.08 6.48
CA PHE A 216 -16.65 -7.20 6.12
C PHE A 216 -16.41 -6.97 4.62
N ASN A 217 -17.41 -7.21 3.78
CA ASN A 217 -17.30 -6.91 2.35
C ASN A 217 -17.29 -5.40 2.10
N GLY A 218 -18.18 -4.65 2.77
CA GLY A 218 -18.21 -3.19 2.69
C GLY A 218 -16.98 -2.55 3.31
N LEU A 219 -16.61 -2.97 4.52
CA LEU A 219 -15.44 -2.45 5.21
C LEU A 219 -14.17 -2.67 4.38
N ARG A 220 -13.98 -3.87 3.82
CA ARG A 220 -12.84 -4.16 2.93
C ARG A 220 -12.82 -3.26 1.69
N THR A 221 -13.97 -3.07 1.04
CA THR A 221 -14.06 -2.26 -0.18
C THR A 221 -13.77 -0.78 0.12
N MET A 222 -14.36 -0.24 1.19
CA MET A 222 -14.17 1.17 1.58
C MET A 222 -12.73 1.43 2.04
N THR A 223 -12.17 0.55 2.88
CA THR A 223 -10.77 0.66 3.31
C THR A 223 -9.82 0.57 2.10
N LEU A 224 -10.10 -0.31 1.13
CA LEU A 224 -9.30 -0.37 -0.10
C LEU A 224 -9.39 0.91 -0.93
N ALA A 225 -10.58 1.51 -1.08
CA ALA A 225 -10.72 2.77 -1.78
C ALA A 225 -9.89 3.89 -1.11
N CYS A 226 -9.86 3.94 0.22
CA CYS A 226 -8.99 4.88 0.95
C CYS A 226 -7.50 4.59 0.70
N VAL A 227 -7.09 3.32 0.66
CA VAL A 227 -5.69 2.96 0.34
C VAL A 227 -5.31 3.37 -1.07
N ILE A 228 -6.18 3.13 -2.06
CA ILE A 228 -5.93 3.56 -3.44
C ILE A 228 -5.80 5.09 -3.50
N PHE A 229 -6.63 5.83 -2.77
CA PHE A 229 -6.52 7.28 -2.66
C PHE A 229 -5.19 7.74 -2.08
N SER A 230 -4.77 7.19 -0.94
CA SER A 230 -3.47 7.51 -0.35
C SER A 230 -2.31 7.16 -1.28
N HIS A 231 -2.35 6.02 -1.98
CA HIS A 231 -1.30 5.63 -2.92
C HIS A 231 -1.30 6.48 -4.20
N SER A 232 -2.46 6.97 -4.66
CA SER A 232 -2.53 7.91 -5.79
C SER A 232 -1.81 9.22 -5.44
N ALA A 233 -2.03 9.74 -4.23
CA ALA A 233 -1.34 10.93 -3.75
C ALA A 233 0.17 10.67 -3.56
N LEU A 234 0.55 9.53 -2.98
CA LEU A 234 1.94 9.15 -2.78
C LEU A 234 2.71 9.03 -4.11
N ILE A 235 2.11 8.38 -5.11
CA ILE A 235 2.75 8.18 -6.42
C ILE A 235 2.93 9.50 -7.18
N ALA A 236 2.04 10.47 -6.97
CA ALA A 236 2.21 11.84 -7.44
C ALA A 236 3.45 12.52 -6.84
N SER A 237 3.90 12.13 -5.64
CA SER A 237 5.14 12.65 -5.02
C SER A 237 6.42 11.95 -5.48
N ILE A 238 6.33 10.79 -6.13
CA ILE A 238 7.49 10.03 -6.63
C ILE A 238 7.93 10.54 -8.00
N THR A 239 7.00 11.10 -8.79
CA THR A 239 7.29 11.56 -10.15
C THR A 239 7.97 12.92 -10.19
N TYR A 240 8.52 13.26 -11.35
CA TYR A 240 9.02 14.60 -11.62
C TYR A 240 7.86 15.51 -11.99
N ILE A 241 7.71 16.58 -11.22
CA ILE A 241 6.55 17.48 -11.29
C ILE A 241 6.97 18.90 -11.66
N ALA A 242 6.12 19.58 -12.41
CA ALA A 242 6.37 20.96 -12.83
C ALA A 242 6.18 21.97 -11.69
N ASN A 243 5.39 21.62 -10.66
CA ASN A 243 5.05 22.49 -9.53
C ASN A 243 5.33 21.83 -8.15
N PRO A 244 6.61 21.61 -7.77
CA PRO A 244 6.97 20.98 -6.49
C PRO A 244 6.35 21.62 -5.26
N ARG A 245 6.19 22.95 -5.28
CA ARG A 245 5.54 23.74 -4.22
C ARG A 245 4.14 23.24 -3.84
N TYR A 246 3.40 22.60 -4.76
CA TYR A 246 2.10 22.02 -4.47
C TYR A 246 2.17 20.94 -3.37
N ILE A 247 3.22 20.12 -3.39
CA ILE A 247 3.46 19.10 -2.37
C ILE A 247 3.93 19.76 -1.07
N GLU A 248 4.80 20.77 -1.15
CA GLU A 248 5.31 21.49 0.02
C GLU A 248 4.19 22.24 0.78
N GLN A 249 3.19 22.76 0.07
CA GLN A 249 2.02 23.42 0.67
C GLN A 249 0.98 22.42 1.21
N THR A 250 1.07 21.14 0.84
CA THR A 250 0.12 20.11 1.29
C THR A 250 0.20 19.88 2.80
N TYR A 251 1.35 20.13 3.42
CA TYR A 251 1.55 19.99 4.87
C TYR A 251 0.79 21.04 5.69
N ASP A 252 0.53 22.22 5.12
CA ASP A 252 -0.17 23.31 5.81
C ASP A 252 -1.70 23.25 5.61
N ASP A 253 -2.17 22.50 4.60
CA ASP A 253 -3.60 22.30 4.34
C ASP A 253 -4.20 21.20 5.22
N LEU A 254 -5.05 21.60 6.18
CA LEU A 254 -5.72 20.70 7.12
C LEU A 254 -6.49 19.57 6.43
N SER A 255 -7.09 19.83 5.26
CA SER A 255 -7.84 18.82 4.52
C SER A 255 -6.93 17.73 3.95
N LYS A 256 -5.72 18.11 3.55
CA LYS A 256 -4.73 17.21 2.96
C LYS A 256 -3.87 16.51 4.02
N GLN A 257 -3.75 17.06 5.24
CA GLN A 257 -3.11 16.38 6.38
C GLN A 257 -3.71 15.00 6.70
N ILE A 258 -4.99 14.78 6.35
CA ILE A 258 -5.64 13.46 6.47
C ILE A 258 -4.87 12.38 5.71
N LEU A 259 -4.21 12.72 4.60
CA LEU A 259 -3.42 11.79 3.79
C LEU A 259 -2.08 11.44 4.43
N LEU A 260 -1.44 12.40 5.13
CA LEU A 260 -0.11 12.23 5.73
C LEU A 260 -0.09 11.23 6.90
N ASN A 261 -1.19 11.14 7.65
CA ASN A 261 -1.37 10.17 8.73
C ASN A 261 -2.49 9.15 8.45
N GLY A 262 -2.92 9.05 7.18
CA GLY A 262 -3.96 8.12 6.71
C GLY A 262 -3.56 6.65 6.81
N ASN A 263 -2.28 6.39 7.09
CA ASN A 263 -1.62 5.10 7.28
C ASN A 263 -2.35 4.22 8.31
N LEU A 264 -3.02 4.85 9.29
CA LEU A 264 -3.83 4.18 10.32
C LEU A 264 -5.00 3.37 9.72
N VAL A 265 -5.50 3.77 8.55
CA VAL A 265 -6.62 3.10 7.86
C VAL A 265 -6.23 1.69 7.40
N THR A 266 -4.98 1.45 7.02
CA THR A 266 -4.51 0.11 6.60
C THR A 266 -4.64 -0.93 7.70
N HIS A 267 -4.47 -0.52 8.96
CA HIS A 267 -4.54 -1.40 10.12
C HIS A 267 -5.96 -1.96 10.37
N THR A 268 -7.00 -1.38 9.74
CA THR A 268 -8.35 -1.95 9.73
C THR A 268 -8.36 -3.34 9.11
N PHE A 269 -7.51 -3.61 8.12
CA PHE A 269 -7.39 -4.96 7.57
C PHE A 269 -6.80 -5.96 8.57
N PHE A 270 -5.85 -5.56 9.43
CA PHE A 270 -5.34 -6.43 10.51
C PHE A 270 -6.44 -6.81 11.51
N VAL A 271 -7.26 -5.84 11.92
CA VAL A 271 -8.40 -6.09 12.81
C VAL A 271 -9.40 -7.04 12.16
N MET A 272 -9.71 -6.86 10.87
CA MET A 272 -10.63 -7.75 10.16
C MET A 272 -10.09 -9.18 10.04
N SER A 273 -8.81 -9.32 9.69
CA SER A 273 -8.13 -10.61 9.55
C SER A 273 -8.13 -11.39 10.87
N SER A 274 -7.73 -10.75 11.97
CA SER A 274 -7.67 -11.39 13.28
C SER A 274 -9.04 -11.68 13.88
N PHE A 275 -10.02 -10.80 13.66
CA PHE A 275 -11.41 -11.04 14.05
C PHE A 275 -11.96 -12.29 13.37
N LEU A 276 -11.80 -12.39 12.04
CA LEU A 276 -12.28 -13.54 11.26
C LEU A 276 -11.55 -14.82 11.64
N LEU A 277 -10.24 -14.77 11.93
CA LEU A 277 -9.50 -15.91 12.45
C LEU A 277 -10.12 -16.42 13.75
N ALA A 278 -10.25 -15.56 14.75
CA ALA A 278 -10.75 -15.96 16.07
C ALA A 278 -12.20 -16.45 16.02
N TYR A 279 -13.06 -15.76 15.26
CA TYR A 279 -14.47 -16.11 15.12
C TYR A 279 -14.68 -17.43 14.38
N ASN A 280 -14.02 -17.64 13.23
CA ASN A 280 -14.18 -18.88 12.46
C ASN A 280 -13.58 -20.09 13.17
N LEU A 281 -12.44 -19.94 13.84
CA LEU A 281 -11.85 -21.03 14.63
C LEU A 281 -12.79 -21.47 15.76
N GLN A 282 -13.48 -20.50 16.38
CA GLN A 282 -14.40 -20.78 17.46
C GLN A 282 -15.67 -21.50 16.96
N ILE A 283 -16.20 -21.14 15.78
CA ILE A 283 -17.27 -21.92 15.12
C ILE A 283 -16.78 -23.34 14.78
N GLN A 284 -15.56 -23.46 14.28
CA GLN A 284 -14.99 -24.77 13.94
C GLN A 284 -14.84 -25.65 15.19
N SER A 285 -14.51 -25.06 16.33
CA SER A 285 -14.37 -25.76 17.62
C SER A 285 -15.66 -26.40 18.13
N GLU A 286 -16.84 -25.93 17.69
CA GLU A 286 -18.13 -26.57 18.00
C GLU A 286 -18.27 -27.91 17.27
N LYS A 287 -17.60 -28.09 16.12
CA LYS A 287 -17.74 -29.27 15.25
C LYS A 287 -16.58 -30.25 15.38
N THR A 288 -15.41 -29.78 15.76
CA THR A 288 -14.20 -30.60 15.79
C THR A 288 -13.29 -30.11 16.91
N GLU A 289 -12.74 -31.05 17.67
CA GLU A 289 -11.76 -30.70 18.70
C GLU A 289 -10.53 -30.01 18.08
N ILE A 290 -10.02 -28.99 18.78
CA ILE A 290 -8.86 -28.25 18.33
C ILE A 290 -7.60 -29.04 18.71
N THR A 291 -7.00 -29.73 17.74
CA THR A 291 -5.69 -30.37 17.85
C THR A 291 -4.58 -29.51 17.23
N TRP A 292 -3.33 -29.76 17.61
CA TRP A 292 -2.12 -29.17 17.03
C TRP A 292 -2.03 -29.25 15.50
N LYS A 293 -2.67 -30.25 14.88
CA LYS A 293 -2.75 -30.41 13.41
C LYS A 293 -3.45 -29.23 12.71
N HIS A 294 -4.28 -28.45 13.41
CA HIS A 294 -4.93 -27.28 12.82
C HIS A 294 -3.97 -26.11 12.56
N ILE A 295 -2.81 -26.05 13.23
CA ILE A 295 -1.81 -25.01 12.98
C ILE A 295 -1.23 -25.13 11.55
N PRO A 296 -0.53 -26.23 11.18
CA PRO A 296 0.04 -26.35 9.84
C PRO A 296 -1.05 -26.35 8.75
N LYS A 297 -2.22 -26.96 9.04
CA LYS A 297 -3.36 -26.91 8.11
C LYS A 297 -3.85 -25.48 7.88
N GLY A 298 -4.07 -24.70 8.94
CA GLY A 298 -4.56 -23.32 8.84
C GLY A 298 -3.59 -22.41 8.10
N ILE A 299 -2.28 -22.54 8.37
CA ILE A 299 -1.22 -21.80 7.68
C ILE A 299 -1.20 -22.17 6.19
N LEU A 300 -1.21 -23.46 5.86
CA LEU A 300 -1.20 -23.93 4.47
C LEU A 300 -2.43 -23.45 3.70
N LEU A 301 -3.63 -23.54 4.28
CA LEU A 301 -4.87 -23.09 3.62
C LEU A 301 -4.86 -21.58 3.36
N ARG A 302 -4.30 -20.81 4.28
CA ARG A 302 -4.13 -19.36 4.09
C ARG A 302 -3.12 -19.07 2.99
N TRP A 303 -1.99 -19.77 2.98
CA TRP A 303 -0.97 -19.62 1.95
C TRP A 303 -1.51 -19.96 0.55
N ILE A 304 -2.20 -21.10 0.39
CA ILE A 304 -2.84 -21.49 -0.88
C ILE A 304 -3.91 -20.47 -1.32
N ARG A 305 -4.61 -19.83 -0.38
CA ARG A 305 -5.63 -18.82 -0.69
C ARG A 305 -5.05 -17.52 -1.24
N LEU A 306 -3.94 -17.04 -0.67
CA LEU A 306 -3.39 -15.71 -0.97
C LEU A 306 -2.27 -15.77 -2.02
N THR A 307 -1.32 -16.69 -1.84
CA THR A 307 -0.06 -16.69 -2.56
C THR A 307 -0.19 -16.86 -4.08
N PRO A 308 -1.12 -17.62 -4.66
CA PRO A 308 -1.14 -17.81 -6.11
C PRO A 308 -1.42 -16.53 -6.91
N SER A 309 -2.42 -15.75 -6.53
CA SER A 309 -2.68 -14.45 -7.17
C SER A 309 -1.53 -13.48 -6.90
N TYR A 310 -0.95 -13.52 -5.70
CA TYR A 310 0.19 -12.69 -5.34
C TYR A 310 1.44 -13.01 -6.18
N ALA A 311 1.75 -14.30 -6.35
CA ALA A 311 2.87 -14.80 -7.13
C ALA A 311 2.73 -14.42 -8.60
N LEU A 312 1.53 -14.54 -9.17
CA LEU A 312 1.29 -14.16 -10.56
C LEU A 312 1.55 -12.65 -10.77
N VAL A 313 1.07 -11.79 -9.86
CA VAL A 313 1.30 -10.35 -9.95
C VAL A 313 2.78 -10.00 -9.81
N ILE A 314 3.50 -10.59 -8.84
CA ILE A 314 4.95 -10.39 -8.72
C ILE A 314 5.69 -10.85 -9.97
N ALA A 315 5.33 -12.02 -10.51
CA ALA A 315 5.91 -12.55 -11.73
C ALA A 315 5.66 -11.61 -12.92
N THR A 316 4.48 -10.97 -12.99
CA THR A 316 4.15 -9.98 -14.01
C THR A 316 5.04 -8.74 -13.91
N ILE A 317 5.21 -8.22 -12.68
CA ILE A 317 6.04 -7.05 -12.41
C ILE A 317 7.50 -7.34 -12.74
N SER A 318 8.01 -8.51 -12.36
CA SER A 318 9.41 -8.87 -12.61
C SER A 318 9.72 -9.12 -14.08
N THR A 319 8.73 -9.42 -14.93
CA THR A 319 8.94 -9.80 -16.33
C THR A 319 8.31 -8.81 -17.31
N TRP A 320 7.01 -8.96 -17.55
CA TRP A 320 6.25 -8.28 -18.59
C TRP A 320 6.15 -6.76 -18.40
N MET A 321 6.13 -6.29 -17.16
CA MET A 321 5.95 -4.86 -16.89
C MET A 321 7.06 -4.00 -17.52
N ARG A 322 8.29 -4.52 -17.67
CA ARG A 322 9.40 -3.79 -18.31
C ARG A 322 9.14 -3.44 -19.78
N TYR A 323 8.26 -4.17 -20.47
CA TYR A 323 7.98 -4.03 -21.90
C TYR A 323 6.70 -3.24 -22.20
N MET A 324 5.90 -2.90 -21.19
CA MET A 324 4.57 -2.30 -21.39
C MET A 324 4.58 -0.80 -21.75
N GLY A 325 5.73 -0.14 -21.61
CA GLY A 325 5.84 1.30 -21.83
C GLY A 325 7.29 1.76 -21.94
N SER A 326 7.46 3.04 -22.24
CA SER A 326 8.73 3.74 -22.28
C SER A 326 8.52 5.18 -21.81
N GLY A 327 9.55 5.75 -21.20
CA GLY A 327 9.51 7.12 -20.68
C GLY A 327 10.77 7.42 -19.84
N PRO A 328 11.06 8.70 -19.59
CA PRO A 328 12.22 9.15 -18.83
C PRO A 328 12.21 8.68 -17.36
N ILE A 329 11.05 8.33 -16.83
CA ILE A 329 10.89 7.86 -15.44
C ILE A 329 10.56 6.35 -15.40
N TRP A 330 10.23 5.75 -16.55
CA TRP A 330 9.88 4.32 -16.65
C TRP A 330 11.01 3.43 -16.13
N ASP A 331 12.24 3.71 -16.52
CA ASP A 331 13.40 2.93 -16.10
C ASP A 331 13.67 3.10 -14.58
N LEU A 332 13.44 4.30 -14.03
CA LEU A 332 13.62 4.62 -12.61
C LEU A 332 12.56 4.01 -11.68
N ILE A 333 11.32 3.87 -12.12
CA ILE A 333 10.20 3.40 -11.27
C ILE A 333 9.81 1.95 -11.58
N VAL A 334 9.65 1.62 -12.86
CA VAL A 334 9.06 0.35 -13.30
C VAL A 334 10.15 -0.71 -13.50
N VAL A 335 11.23 -0.37 -14.20
CA VAL A 335 12.31 -1.32 -14.48
C VAL A 335 13.15 -1.61 -13.24
N SER A 336 13.42 -0.59 -12.42
CA SER A 336 14.08 -0.76 -11.11
C SER A 336 13.31 -1.74 -10.22
N GLU A 337 11.99 -1.57 -10.04
CA GLU A 337 11.14 -2.48 -9.28
C GLU A 337 11.18 -3.89 -9.86
N ALA A 338 11.08 -4.04 -11.18
CA ALA A 338 11.16 -5.33 -11.84
C ALA A 338 12.48 -6.05 -11.50
N ASN A 339 13.60 -5.34 -11.52
CA ASN A 339 14.93 -5.87 -11.17
C ASN A 339 15.01 -6.26 -9.69
N TYR A 340 14.53 -5.43 -8.77
CA TYR A 340 14.45 -5.78 -7.34
C TYR A 340 13.57 -7.01 -7.11
N CYS A 341 12.46 -7.12 -7.83
CA CYS A 341 11.56 -8.27 -7.76
C CYS A 341 12.17 -9.55 -8.32
N ARG A 342 13.05 -9.48 -9.33
CA ARG A 342 13.80 -10.65 -9.81
C ARG A 342 14.75 -11.21 -8.76
N HIS A 343 15.33 -10.36 -7.93
CA HIS A 343 16.23 -10.80 -6.86
C HIS A 343 15.45 -11.28 -5.62
N TYR A 344 14.37 -10.59 -5.25
CA TYR A 344 13.68 -10.76 -3.97
C TYR A 344 12.28 -11.38 -4.04
N TRP A 345 11.87 -11.98 -5.17
CA TRP A 345 10.54 -12.62 -5.29
C TRP A 345 10.27 -13.63 -4.16
N TRP A 346 11.27 -14.41 -3.77
CA TRP A 346 11.14 -15.45 -2.74
C TRP A 346 10.73 -14.85 -1.38
N ALA A 347 11.28 -13.69 -1.01
CA ALA A 347 10.96 -13.02 0.24
C ALA A 347 9.49 -12.60 0.30
N ASN A 348 8.89 -12.24 -0.83
CA ASN A 348 7.46 -11.95 -0.93
C ASN A 348 6.60 -13.22 -0.85
N ILE A 349 6.97 -14.30 -1.54
CA ILE A 349 6.21 -15.57 -1.53
C ILE A 349 6.17 -16.21 -0.14
N PHE A 350 7.25 -16.08 0.63
CA PHE A 350 7.34 -16.57 2.01
C PHE A 350 6.94 -15.53 3.06
N TYR A 351 6.49 -14.33 2.66
CA TYR A 351 6.02 -13.28 3.56
C TYR A 351 7.08 -12.81 4.58
N PHE A 352 8.34 -12.69 4.15
CA PHE A 352 9.45 -12.13 4.93
C PHE A 352 9.96 -10.78 4.38
N ASN A 353 9.34 -10.27 3.33
CA ASN A 353 9.72 -9.03 2.64
C ASN A 353 9.79 -7.82 3.59
N ASN A 354 8.89 -7.73 4.57
CA ASN A 354 8.90 -6.65 5.56
C ASN A 354 10.04 -6.74 6.60
N TYR A 355 10.85 -7.81 6.61
CA TYR A 355 12.04 -7.89 7.48
C TYR A 355 13.37 -7.80 6.76
N ILE A 356 13.40 -8.22 5.51
CA ILE A 356 14.64 -8.40 4.73
C ILE A 356 15.04 -7.11 4.00
N TYR A 357 14.06 -6.31 3.57
CA TYR A 357 14.37 -5.11 2.77
C TYR A 357 14.95 -4.00 3.63
N LYS A 358 16.00 -3.38 3.08
CA LYS A 358 16.55 -2.12 3.57
C LYS A 358 16.51 -1.07 2.46
N TYR A 359 17.04 -1.38 1.27
CA TYR A 359 17.09 -0.44 0.14
C TYR A 359 16.32 -0.92 -1.10
N ASP A 360 16.30 -2.22 -1.36
CA ASP A 360 15.70 -2.79 -2.58
C ASP A 360 14.28 -3.32 -2.35
N ILE A 361 13.29 -2.42 -2.40
CA ILE A 361 11.89 -2.76 -2.09
C ILE A 361 11.18 -3.31 -3.33
N CYS A 362 11.04 -4.64 -3.41
CA CYS A 362 10.13 -5.27 -4.36
C CYS A 362 8.68 -5.26 -3.83
N PHE A 363 7.74 -4.76 -4.65
CA PHE A 363 6.31 -4.74 -4.34
C PHE A 363 6.00 -4.09 -2.98
N PRO A 364 6.20 -2.76 -2.84
CA PRO A 364 6.16 -2.06 -1.56
C PRO A 364 4.89 -2.32 -0.74
N GLN A 365 3.72 -2.23 -1.37
CA GLN A 365 2.41 -2.49 -0.77
C GLN A 365 2.25 -3.92 -0.18
N GLY A 366 3.11 -4.87 -0.56
CA GLY A 366 3.13 -6.23 -0.03
C GLY A 366 3.50 -6.35 1.44
N TRP A 367 4.10 -5.31 2.05
CA TRP A 367 4.47 -5.31 3.47
C TRP A 367 3.29 -5.70 4.38
N TYR A 368 2.10 -5.21 4.05
CA TYR A 368 0.87 -5.46 4.80
C TYR A 368 0.52 -6.95 4.81
N LEU A 369 0.63 -7.63 3.66
CA LEU A 369 0.31 -9.06 3.54
C LEU A 369 1.26 -9.93 4.36
N ALA A 370 2.54 -9.53 4.42
CA ALA A 370 3.52 -10.23 5.23
C ALA A 370 3.29 -10.04 6.73
N ALA A 371 3.11 -8.79 7.17
CA ALA A 371 2.76 -8.49 8.54
C ALA A 371 1.50 -9.24 9.00
N ASP A 372 0.44 -9.24 8.19
CA ASP A 372 -0.82 -9.92 8.49
C ASP A 372 -0.65 -11.45 8.57
N THR A 373 0.16 -12.04 7.69
CA THR A 373 0.41 -13.49 7.69
C THR A 373 1.25 -13.93 8.88
N GLN A 374 2.26 -13.15 9.26
CA GLN A 374 3.06 -13.39 10.46
C GLN A 374 2.22 -13.32 11.74
N MET A 375 1.41 -12.27 11.88
CA MET A 375 0.50 -12.11 13.02
C MET A 375 -0.60 -13.17 13.03
N PHE A 376 -1.04 -13.64 11.86
CA PHE A 376 -1.96 -14.78 11.75
C PHE A 376 -1.37 -16.08 12.28
N CYS A 377 -0.12 -16.39 11.93
CA CYS A 377 0.57 -17.55 12.48
C CYS A 377 0.63 -17.46 14.01
N LEU A 378 1.06 -16.32 14.56
CA LEU A 378 1.10 -16.08 15.99
C LEU A 378 -0.28 -16.21 16.66
N GLY A 379 -1.31 -15.59 16.08
CA GLY A 379 -2.67 -15.63 16.60
C GLY A 379 -3.27 -17.04 16.58
N LEU A 380 -3.03 -17.81 15.51
CA LEU A 380 -3.47 -19.20 15.41
C LEU A 380 -2.78 -20.08 16.46
N ILE A 381 -1.46 -19.92 16.63
CA ILE A 381 -0.69 -20.62 17.67
C ILE A 381 -1.27 -20.31 19.05
N LEU A 382 -1.48 -19.03 19.37
CA LEU A 382 -2.05 -18.60 20.66
C LEU A 382 -3.41 -19.27 20.94
N LEU A 383 -4.33 -19.27 19.95
CA LEU A 383 -5.68 -19.79 20.12
C LEU A 383 -5.73 -21.33 20.25
N VAL A 384 -4.77 -22.03 19.63
CA VAL A 384 -4.63 -23.50 19.72
C VAL A 384 -3.97 -23.92 21.03
N LEU A 385 -2.95 -23.18 21.48
CA LEU A 385 -2.25 -23.40 22.75
C LEU A 385 -3.17 -23.17 23.94
N VAL A 386 -3.87 -22.04 23.95
CA VAL A 386 -4.69 -21.62 25.07
C VAL A 386 -6.14 -21.91 24.73
N GLN A 387 -6.66 -23.07 25.12
CA GLN A 387 -8.04 -23.46 24.76
C GLN A 387 -9.09 -23.01 25.77
N LYS A 388 -8.72 -22.96 27.06
CA LYS A 388 -9.65 -22.59 28.14
C LYS A 388 -10.00 -21.09 28.06
N PRO A 389 -11.29 -20.71 28.15
CA PRO A 389 -11.74 -19.32 27.95
C PRO A 389 -11.17 -18.34 28.97
N GLN A 390 -10.96 -18.76 30.22
CA GLN A 390 -10.34 -17.92 31.26
C GLN A 390 -8.88 -17.60 30.93
N HIS A 391 -8.11 -18.62 30.57
CA HIS A 391 -6.71 -18.48 30.19
C HIS A 391 -6.56 -17.67 28.89
N ARG A 392 -7.48 -17.83 27.93
CA ARG A 392 -7.50 -17.03 26.69
C ARG A 392 -7.61 -15.54 26.97
N LYS A 393 -8.47 -15.13 27.90
CA LYS A 393 -8.60 -13.72 28.29
C LYS A 393 -7.29 -13.18 28.86
N VAL A 394 -6.66 -13.91 29.78
CA VAL A 394 -5.38 -13.52 30.38
C VAL A 394 -4.28 -13.43 29.32
N ALA A 395 -4.17 -14.45 28.45
CA ALA A 395 -3.18 -14.48 27.38
C ALA A 395 -3.34 -13.30 26.41
N LEU A 396 -4.56 -12.93 26.03
CA LEU A 396 -4.82 -11.78 25.16
C LEU A 396 -4.47 -10.44 25.82
N VAL A 397 -4.77 -10.27 27.11
CA VAL A 397 -4.40 -9.07 27.86
C VAL A 397 -2.88 -8.94 27.96
N LEU A 398 -2.19 -10.03 28.30
CA LEU A 398 -0.72 -10.06 28.34
C LEU A 398 -0.11 -9.76 26.97
N LEU A 399 -0.64 -10.34 25.90
CA LEU A 399 -0.17 -10.10 24.54
C LEU A 399 -0.39 -8.65 24.10
N PHE A 400 -1.53 -8.05 24.48
CA PHE A 400 -1.80 -6.64 24.22
C PHE A 400 -0.82 -5.73 24.97
N LEU A 401 -0.62 -5.94 26.28
CA LEU A 401 0.34 -5.16 27.06
C LEU A 401 1.77 -5.31 26.53
N LEU A 402 2.18 -6.53 26.18
CA LEU A 402 3.47 -6.81 25.57
C LEU A 402 3.62 -6.08 24.22
N SER A 403 2.58 -6.06 23.40
CA SER A 403 2.64 -5.36 22.10
C SER A 403 2.75 -3.83 22.22
N LEU A 404 2.14 -3.24 23.26
CA LEU A 404 2.31 -1.82 23.58
C LEU A 404 3.75 -1.55 24.03
N LEU A 405 4.29 -2.40 24.90
CA LEU A 405 5.66 -2.30 25.38
C LEU A 405 6.67 -2.43 24.22
N ILE A 406 6.47 -3.39 23.32
CA ILE A 406 7.32 -3.58 22.12
C ILE A 406 7.31 -2.32 21.27
N SER A 407 6.15 -1.74 21.01
CA SER A 407 6.03 -0.53 20.20
C SER A 407 6.71 0.68 20.87
N ALA A 408 6.54 0.82 22.19
CA ALA A 408 7.18 1.87 22.97
C ALA A 408 8.71 1.69 23.03
N ALA A 409 9.18 0.47 23.29
CA ALA A 409 10.60 0.13 23.38
C ALA A 409 11.31 0.34 22.04
N ASN A 410 10.69 -0.10 20.93
CA ASN A 410 11.25 0.12 19.59
C ASN A 410 11.42 1.61 19.29
N THR A 411 10.42 2.42 19.64
CA THR A 411 10.46 3.88 19.45
C THR A 411 11.52 4.54 20.35
N TYR A 412 11.68 4.08 21.58
CA TYR A 412 12.63 4.66 22.54
C TYR A 412 14.09 4.29 22.21
N PHE A 413 14.37 3.00 21.99
CA PHE A 413 15.75 2.51 21.81
C PHE A 413 16.35 2.84 20.45
N GLN A 414 15.53 3.00 19.41
CA GLN A 414 15.97 3.33 18.06
C GLN A 414 15.75 4.81 17.72
N ASP A 415 15.40 5.64 18.71
CA ASP A 415 15.16 7.08 18.56
C ASP A 415 14.19 7.45 17.42
N LEU A 416 13.15 6.63 17.23
CA LEU A 416 12.21 6.77 16.12
C LEU A 416 11.18 7.88 16.38
N THR A 417 10.60 8.38 15.30
CA THR A 417 9.51 9.34 15.35
C THR A 417 8.16 8.65 15.61
N ALA A 418 7.19 9.40 16.13
CA ALA A 418 5.91 8.81 16.56
C ALA A 418 4.99 8.42 15.39
N VAL A 419 5.15 9.12 14.26
CA VAL A 419 4.46 8.91 12.99
C VAL A 419 5.52 8.87 11.89
N ILE A 420 5.20 8.24 10.77
CA ILE A 420 6.09 8.30 9.60
C ILE A 420 6.11 9.75 9.13
N LEU A 421 7.29 10.37 9.15
CA LEU A 421 7.49 11.67 8.55
C LEU A 421 7.61 11.49 7.05
N GLN A 422 6.51 11.77 6.37
CA GLN A 422 6.49 11.79 4.92
C GLN A 422 7.07 13.12 4.45
N SER A 423 8.38 13.35 4.59
CA SER A 423 9.01 14.50 3.95
C SER A 423 8.96 14.37 2.43
N PRO A 424 9.05 15.46 1.66
CA PRO A 424 9.02 15.39 0.20
C PRO A 424 10.11 14.47 -0.38
N GLU A 425 11.34 14.53 0.15
CA GLU A 425 12.43 13.64 -0.26
C GLU A 425 12.19 12.18 0.14
N SER A 426 11.77 11.92 1.38
CA SER A 426 11.46 10.55 1.82
C SER A 426 10.30 9.95 1.01
N ALA A 427 9.30 10.74 0.64
CA ALA A 427 8.22 10.29 -0.22
C ALA A 427 8.71 9.97 -1.65
N ARG A 428 9.60 10.81 -2.21
CA ARG A 428 10.21 10.62 -3.53
C ARG A 428 11.03 9.33 -3.61
N THR A 429 11.82 9.03 -2.57
CA THR A 429 12.64 7.82 -2.49
C THR A 429 11.88 6.61 -1.92
N LEU A 430 10.55 6.71 -1.79
CA LEU A 430 9.69 5.63 -1.29
C LEU A 430 10.08 5.11 0.12
N TYR A 431 10.49 6.02 0.99
CA TYR A 431 10.83 5.77 2.39
C TYR A 431 12.03 4.84 2.61
N VAL A 432 12.88 4.67 1.59
CA VAL A 432 14.06 3.81 1.67
C VAL A 432 15.01 4.25 2.79
N ASP A 433 15.19 5.56 2.96
CA ASP A 433 16.07 6.13 3.99
C ASP A 433 15.32 6.52 5.29
N GLU A 434 14.04 6.16 5.42
CA GLU A 434 13.22 6.50 6.58
C GLU A 434 13.14 5.33 7.56
N ASP A 435 13.96 5.38 8.61
CA ASP A 435 14.04 4.33 9.63
C ASP A 435 12.69 4.03 10.30
N THR A 436 11.85 5.05 10.51
CA THR A 436 10.52 4.88 11.13
C THR A 436 9.61 4.01 10.27
N PHE A 437 9.69 4.14 8.93
CA PHE A 437 8.96 3.29 8.01
C PHE A 437 9.44 1.83 8.12
N THR A 438 10.75 1.62 8.04
CA THR A 438 11.36 0.29 7.97
C THR A 438 11.32 -0.48 9.30
N LEU A 439 11.48 0.21 10.43
CA LEU A 439 11.64 -0.40 11.75
C LEU A 439 10.35 -0.38 12.59
N SER A 440 9.46 0.59 12.39
CA SER A 440 8.23 0.72 13.17
C SER A 440 6.95 0.43 12.37
N TYR A 441 6.85 0.92 11.13
CA TYR A 441 5.60 0.83 10.38
C TYR A 441 5.37 -0.54 9.75
N ILE A 442 6.34 -1.08 8.99
CA ILE A 442 6.13 -2.30 8.18
C ILE A 442 6.26 -3.61 8.97
N ARG A 443 6.90 -3.58 10.16
CA ARG A 443 7.22 -4.78 10.94
C ARG A 443 5.95 -5.37 11.56
N GLY A 444 5.83 -6.70 11.57
CA GLY A 444 4.66 -7.38 12.13
C GLY A 444 4.51 -7.18 13.65
N HIS A 445 5.61 -7.20 14.40
CA HIS A 445 5.59 -7.18 15.87
C HIS A 445 5.15 -5.83 16.47
N THR A 446 5.44 -4.71 15.81
CA THR A 446 5.01 -3.37 16.21
C THR A 446 3.53 -3.10 15.91
N ASN A 447 2.89 -3.94 15.08
CA ASN A 447 1.46 -3.83 14.74
C ASN A 447 0.58 -4.81 15.52
N LEU A 448 1.18 -5.62 16.39
CA LEU A 448 0.51 -6.69 17.14
C LEU A 448 -0.60 -6.19 18.07
N SER A 449 -0.51 -4.95 18.56
CA SER A 449 -1.55 -4.33 19.41
C SER A 449 -2.89 -4.21 18.69
N THR A 450 -2.87 -3.90 17.40
CA THR A 450 -4.09 -3.84 16.57
C THR A 450 -4.65 -5.22 16.28
N TYR A 451 -3.77 -6.18 16.02
CA TYR A 451 -4.16 -7.56 15.72
C TYR A 451 -4.81 -8.24 16.93
N THR A 452 -4.27 -8.04 18.14
CA THR A 452 -4.82 -8.58 19.39
C THR A 452 -6.21 -8.05 19.72
N LEU A 453 -6.49 -6.77 19.43
CA LEU A 453 -7.83 -6.19 19.58
C LEU A 453 -8.87 -6.93 18.71
N GLY A 454 -8.54 -7.22 17.45
CA GLY A 454 -9.44 -7.99 16.58
C GLY A 454 -9.63 -9.44 17.03
N LEU A 455 -8.58 -10.12 17.54
CA LEU A 455 -8.72 -11.45 18.17
C LEU A 455 -9.72 -11.41 19.33
N ALA A 456 -9.55 -10.44 20.24
CA ALA A 456 -10.44 -10.26 21.39
C ALA A 456 -11.88 -9.98 20.95
N GLY A 457 -12.09 -9.11 19.96
CA GLY A 457 -13.41 -8.80 19.44
C GLY A 457 -14.10 -9.97 18.73
N GLY A 458 -13.34 -10.81 18.02
CA GLY A 458 -13.87 -12.03 17.39
C GLY A 458 -14.42 -13.03 18.41
N ILE A 459 -13.65 -13.30 19.48
CA ILE A 459 -14.07 -14.18 20.59
C ILE A 459 -15.28 -13.59 21.32
N LEU A 460 -15.25 -12.28 21.60
CA LEU A 460 -16.32 -11.60 22.33
C LEU A 460 -17.64 -11.63 21.55
N THR A 461 -17.57 -11.37 20.24
CA THR A 461 -18.74 -11.42 19.35
C THR A 461 -19.32 -12.82 19.29
N TYR A 462 -18.48 -13.85 19.13
CA TYR A 462 -18.93 -15.25 19.17
C TYR A 462 -19.66 -15.54 20.49
N TYR A 463 -19.05 -15.23 21.64
CA TYR A 463 -19.64 -15.51 22.95
C TYR A 463 -20.99 -14.82 23.15
N TRP A 464 -21.13 -13.56 22.72
CA TRP A 464 -22.40 -12.83 22.82
C TRP A 464 -23.48 -13.34 21.86
N GLN A 465 -23.10 -13.81 20.67
CA GLN A 465 -24.04 -14.43 19.74
C GLN A 465 -24.53 -15.79 20.25
N THR A 466 -23.64 -16.63 20.77
CA THR A 466 -24.00 -17.96 21.30
C THR A 466 -24.87 -17.87 22.55
N ASN A 467 -24.64 -16.87 23.42
CA ASN A 467 -25.46 -16.66 24.61
C ASN A 467 -26.74 -15.83 24.36
N GLY A 468 -27.05 -15.49 23.11
CA GLY A 468 -28.27 -14.75 22.78
C GLY A 468 -28.43 -13.40 23.49
N LYS A 469 -27.32 -12.69 23.78
CA LYS A 469 -27.40 -11.40 24.49
C LYS A 469 -28.21 -10.40 23.67
N ASP A 470 -29.22 -9.80 24.31
CA ASP A 470 -30.00 -8.75 23.70
C ASP A 470 -29.30 -7.38 23.83
N PHE A 471 -29.07 -6.73 22.68
CA PHE A 471 -28.46 -5.41 22.60
C PHE A 471 -29.48 -4.30 22.29
N THR A 472 -30.79 -4.59 22.26
CA THR A 472 -31.85 -3.60 22.03
C THR A 472 -31.79 -2.42 22.99
N LYS A 473 -31.46 -2.66 24.27
CA LYS A 473 -31.27 -1.63 25.31
C LYS A 473 -30.20 -0.59 24.94
N TYR A 474 -29.17 -0.98 24.18
CA TYR A 474 -28.07 -0.09 23.80
C TYR A 474 -28.37 0.78 22.59
N LYS A 475 -29.52 0.62 21.93
CA LYS A 475 -29.95 1.49 20.84
C LYS A 475 -30.10 2.97 21.25
N LYS A 476 -30.30 3.27 22.55
CA LYS A 476 -30.28 4.65 23.06
C LYS A 476 -28.92 5.33 22.88
N TYR A 477 -27.83 4.55 22.84
CA TYR A 477 -26.45 5.04 22.73
C TYR A 477 -25.94 5.10 21.28
N ARG A 478 -26.83 5.10 20.27
CA ARG A 478 -26.47 5.20 18.85
C ARG A 478 -25.57 6.39 18.52
N TRP A 479 -25.80 7.53 19.17
CA TRP A 479 -25.00 8.73 18.97
C TRP A 479 -23.52 8.54 19.34
N LEU A 480 -23.20 7.67 20.30
CA LEU A 480 -21.80 7.32 20.63
C LEU A 480 -21.12 6.60 19.46
N VAL A 481 -21.86 5.76 18.74
CA VAL A 481 -21.32 5.09 17.54
C VAL A 481 -21.12 6.11 16.42
N TRP A 482 -22.04 7.06 16.24
CA TRP A 482 -21.89 8.15 15.27
C TRP A 482 -20.66 9.00 15.54
N LEU A 483 -20.36 9.29 16.80
CA LEU A 483 -19.17 10.02 17.24
C LEU A 483 -17.85 9.30 16.91
N MET A 484 -17.86 8.00 16.60
CA MET A 484 -16.62 7.25 16.29
C MET A 484 -15.93 7.76 15.02
N PHE A 485 -16.69 8.18 14.00
CA PHE A 485 -16.13 8.71 12.76
C PHE A 485 -15.37 10.03 12.97
N PRO A 486 -15.97 11.10 13.55
CA PRO A 486 -15.23 12.34 13.82
C PRO A 486 -14.08 12.14 14.81
N LEU A 487 -14.20 11.22 15.79
CA LEU A 487 -13.07 10.86 16.65
C LEU A 487 -11.94 10.20 15.87
N GLY A 488 -12.25 9.32 14.92
CA GLY A 488 -11.26 8.69 14.04
C GLY A 488 -10.51 9.71 13.18
N VAL A 489 -11.25 10.66 12.58
CA VAL A 489 -10.67 11.79 11.85
C VAL A 489 -9.80 12.66 12.76
N GLY A 490 -10.26 12.94 13.99
CA GLY A 490 -9.49 13.68 14.98
C GLY A 490 -8.16 13.01 15.36
N ILE A 491 -8.12 11.67 15.48
CA ILE A 491 -6.86 10.94 15.70
C ILE A 491 -5.91 11.06 14.50
N ILE A 492 -6.44 10.95 13.28
CA ILE A 492 -5.62 11.10 12.07
C ILE A 492 -5.02 12.52 12.04
N LEU A 493 -5.85 13.54 12.20
CA LEU A 493 -5.42 14.94 12.22
C LEU A 493 -4.45 15.25 13.37
N SER A 494 -4.56 14.56 14.50
CA SER A 494 -3.60 14.74 15.60
C SER A 494 -2.16 14.35 15.25
N GLY A 495 -1.96 13.56 14.19
CA GLY A 495 -0.62 13.31 13.64
C GLY A 495 0.05 14.59 13.10
N GLY A 496 -0.74 15.60 12.72
CA GLY A 496 -0.27 16.92 12.27
C GLY A 496 0.67 17.61 13.26
N MET A 497 0.55 17.33 14.56
CA MET A 497 1.44 17.90 15.60
C MET A 497 2.91 17.53 15.39
N PHE A 498 3.21 16.44 14.68
CA PHE A 498 4.59 16.03 14.41
C PHE A 498 5.15 16.68 13.13
N PHE A 499 4.34 17.43 12.40
CA PHE A 499 4.71 18.16 11.18
C PHE A 499 4.80 19.68 11.40
N THR A 500 4.61 20.17 12.63
CA THR A 500 4.68 21.60 12.96
C THR A 500 6.13 22.07 13.12
N ASP A 501 6.37 23.34 12.80
CA ASP A 501 7.70 23.98 12.75
C ASP A 501 8.31 24.29 14.15
N GLU A 502 7.76 23.71 15.22
CA GLU A 502 8.21 23.91 16.60
C GLU A 502 9.26 22.86 17.03
N ALA A 503 9.84 23.05 18.22
CA ALA A 503 10.82 22.14 18.79
C ALA A 503 10.30 20.69 18.86
N ALA A 504 11.21 19.73 18.62
CA ALA A 504 10.88 18.32 18.61
C ALA A 504 10.09 17.93 19.88
N PRO A 505 8.95 17.25 19.74
CA PRO A 505 8.10 16.91 20.88
C PRO A 505 8.86 16.05 21.89
N SER A 506 8.53 16.21 23.18
CA SER A 506 9.19 15.48 24.26
C SER A 506 9.22 13.96 24.01
N THR A 507 10.29 13.29 24.43
CA THR A 507 10.46 11.84 24.25
C THR A 507 9.28 11.03 24.77
N LEU A 508 8.69 11.47 25.89
CA LEU A 508 7.51 10.83 26.48
C LEU A 508 6.28 10.93 25.57
N LEU A 509 6.03 12.10 24.98
CA LEU A 509 4.92 12.30 24.05
C LEU A 509 5.11 11.46 22.79
N ARG A 510 6.33 11.42 22.25
CA ARG A 510 6.69 10.64 21.05
C ARG A 510 6.45 9.15 21.26
N VAL A 511 7.01 8.58 22.33
CA VAL A 511 6.87 7.16 22.66
C VAL A 511 5.42 6.80 23.01
N GLY A 512 4.73 7.64 23.79
CA GLY A 512 3.33 7.44 24.16
C GLY A 512 2.41 7.45 22.95
N TYR A 513 2.61 8.40 22.02
CA TYR A 513 1.80 8.49 20.80
C TYR A 513 2.05 7.30 19.86
N ALA A 514 3.31 6.88 19.68
CA ALA A 514 3.65 5.72 18.86
C ALA A 514 2.96 4.43 19.36
N ALA A 515 2.92 4.24 20.68
CA ALA A 515 2.32 3.06 21.30
C ALA A 515 0.79 3.09 21.31
N LEU A 516 0.16 4.26 21.48
CA LEU A 516 -1.29 4.37 21.72
C LEU A 516 -2.13 4.77 20.50
N SER A 517 -1.58 5.48 19.52
CA SER A 517 -2.34 5.99 18.37
C SER A 517 -2.98 4.86 17.55
N LYS A 518 -2.18 3.87 17.13
CA LYS A 518 -2.62 2.68 16.38
C LYS A 518 -3.75 1.91 17.10
N PRO A 519 -3.58 1.41 18.35
CA PRO A 519 -4.63 0.66 19.03
C PRO A 519 -5.85 1.50 19.36
N THR A 520 -5.71 2.81 19.62
CA THR A 520 -6.86 3.70 19.89
C THR A 520 -7.75 3.84 18.67
N PHE A 521 -7.16 4.11 17.50
CA PHE A 521 -7.91 4.19 16.25
C PHE A 521 -8.58 2.84 15.91
N GLN A 522 -7.85 1.73 16.08
CA GLN A 522 -8.39 0.40 15.79
C GLN A 522 -9.46 -0.06 16.78
N LEU A 523 -9.44 0.42 18.02
CA LEU A 523 -10.53 0.21 18.97
C LEU A 523 -11.83 0.86 18.50
N LEU A 524 -11.78 2.06 17.89
CA LEU A 524 -12.95 2.72 17.30
C LEU A 524 -13.57 1.86 16.19
N ILE A 525 -12.72 1.34 15.29
CA ILE A 525 -13.15 0.45 14.20
C ILE A 525 -13.72 -0.86 14.75
N LEU A 526 -13.13 -1.43 15.80
CA LEU A 526 -13.65 -2.64 16.42
C LEU A 526 -15.04 -2.43 17.03
N VAL A 527 -15.25 -1.31 17.71
CA VAL A 527 -16.56 -0.91 18.25
C VAL A 527 -17.57 -0.72 17.12
N LEU A 528 -17.17 -0.14 15.98
CA LEU A 528 -18.01 -0.01 14.79
C LEU A 528 -18.42 -1.39 14.23
N ILE A 529 -17.47 -2.32 14.09
CA ILE A 529 -17.73 -3.70 13.64
C ILE A 529 -18.76 -4.38 14.56
N ILE A 530 -18.51 -4.38 15.87
CA ILE A 530 -19.40 -5.01 16.87
C ILE A 530 -20.79 -4.35 16.84
N SER A 531 -20.85 -3.03 16.79
CA SER A 531 -22.12 -2.28 16.77
C SER A 531 -22.97 -2.61 15.53
N THR A 532 -22.31 -2.83 14.40
CA THR A 532 -22.94 -3.24 13.14
C THR A 532 -23.49 -4.67 13.25
N ILE A 533 -22.68 -5.62 13.76
CA ILE A 533 -23.08 -7.03 13.95
C ILE A 533 -24.32 -7.18 14.85
N PHE A 534 -24.37 -6.42 15.95
CA PHE A 534 -25.48 -6.46 16.91
C PHE A 534 -26.62 -5.49 16.57
N LYS A 535 -26.57 -4.84 15.40
CA LYS A 535 -27.63 -3.95 14.89
C LYS A 535 -27.99 -2.80 15.85
N ILE A 536 -26.97 -2.28 16.55
CA ILE A 536 -27.12 -1.17 17.50
C ILE A 536 -27.50 0.10 16.76
N GLU A 537 -26.81 0.40 15.65
CA GLU A 537 -27.05 1.57 14.80
C GLU A 537 -27.55 1.18 13.40
N THR A 538 -28.01 2.17 12.64
CA THR A 538 -28.71 1.99 11.35
C THR A 538 -28.06 2.74 10.18
N VAL A 539 -27.29 3.79 10.43
CA VAL A 539 -26.72 4.67 9.40
C VAL A 539 -25.48 4.04 8.78
N TYR A 540 -24.46 3.75 9.58
CA TYR A 540 -23.23 3.13 9.09
C TYR A 540 -23.50 1.71 8.60
N ARG A 541 -24.37 0.96 9.27
CA ARG A 541 -24.85 -0.34 8.80
C ARG A 541 -25.47 -0.26 7.42
N GLY A 542 -26.32 0.73 7.17
CA GLY A 542 -26.95 0.91 5.85
C GLY A 542 -25.93 1.11 4.73
N ILE A 543 -24.85 1.84 5.01
CA ILE A 543 -23.74 2.06 4.08
C ILE A 543 -22.89 0.79 3.93
N ILE A 544 -22.36 0.25 5.03
CA ILE A 544 -21.39 -0.86 5.04
C ILE A 544 -22.02 -2.18 4.56
N GLU A 545 -23.31 -2.42 4.84
CA GLU A 545 -24.03 -3.61 4.37
C GLU A 545 -24.69 -3.42 3.00
N TRP A 546 -24.32 -2.37 2.24
CA TRP A 546 -24.85 -2.15 0.90
C TRP A 546 -24.59 -3.37 0.00
N ARG A 547 -25.63 -3.77 -0.75
CA ARG A 547 -25.60 -4.99 -1.59
C ARG A 547 -24.50 -4.94 -2.65
N GLY A 548 -24.18 -3.74 -3.16
CA GLY A 548 -23.10 -3.54 -4.14
C GLY A 548 -21.72 -3.96 -3.61
N PHE A 549 -21.50 -3.91 -2.30
CA PHE A 549 -20.23 -4.34 -1.73
C PHE A 549 -20.01 -5.86 -1.74
N ALA A 550 -21.03 -6.67 -2.02
CA ALA A 550 -20.88 -8.13 -2.01
C ALA A 550 -19.88 -8.63 -3.07
N TRP A 551 -19.94 -8.12 -4.30
CA TRP A 551 -19.00 -8.48 -5.37
C TRP A 551 -17.66 -7.74 -5.18
N ALA A 552 -17.72 -6.44 -4.85
CA ALA A 552 -16.52 -5.62 -4.67
C ALA A 552 -15.63 -6.15 -3.52
N GLY A 553 -16.24 -6.59 -2.41
CA GLY A 553 -15.54 -7.19 -1.27
C GLY A 553 -14.85 -8.52 -1.59
N ARG A 554 -15.34 -9.28 -2.57
CA ARG A 554 -14.69 -10.52 -3.05
C ARG A 554 -13.49 -10.21 -3.94
N VAL A 555 -13.61 -9.20 -4.80
CA VAL A 555 -12.55 -8.77 -5.74
C VAL A 555 -11.48 -7.91 -5.07
N SER A 556 -11.79 -7.30 -3.93
CA SER A 556 -10.90 -6.34 -3.23
C SER A 556 -9.46 -6.83 -3.05
N TYR A 557 -9.25 -8.12 -2.78
CA TYR A 557 -7.88 -8.65 -2.67
C TYR A 557 -7.13 -8.58 -4.00
N SER A 558 -7.74 -9.07 -5.07
CA SER A 558 -7.17 -9.01 -6.42
C SER A 558 -6.97 -7.56 -6.90
N ALA A 559 -7.92 -6.66 -6.61
CA ALA A 559 -7.79 -5.24 -6.91
C ALA A 559 -6.64 -4.57 -6.12
N PHE A 560 -6.47 -4.94 -4.85
CA PHE A 560 -5.34 -4.49 -4.03
C PHE A 560 -3.99 -4.94 -4.59
N LEU A 561 -3.89 -6.11 -5.22
CA LEU A 561 -2.61 -6.50 -5.81
C LEU A 561 -2.25 -5.67 -7.05
N LEU A 562 -3.25 -5.20 -7.80
CA LEU A 562 -3.05 -4.57 -9.11
C LEU A 562 -3.00 -3.03 -9.08
N HIS A 563 -3.54 -2.37 -8.05
CA HIS A 563 -3.72 -0.91 -8.09
C HIS A 563 -2.46 -0.08 -8.33
N THR A 564 -1.34 -0.44 -7.68
CA THR A 564 -0.08 0.28 -7.83
C THR A 564 0.55 0.09 -9.21
N LEU A 565 0.28 -1.03 -9.91
CA LEU A 565 0.78 -1.26 -11.27
C LEU A 565 0.22 -0.21 -12.23
N PHE A 566 -1.08 0.10 -12.11
CA PHE A 566 -1.69 1.14 -12.94
C PHE A 566 -1.19 2.53 -12.60
N GLN A 567 -1.12 2.85 -11.31
CA GLN A 567 -0.65 4.17 -10.86
C GLN A 567 0.79 4.43 -11.32
N ARG A 568 1.67 3.43 -11.18
CA ARG A 568 3.06 3.50 -11.68
C ARG A 568 3.12 3.55 -13.19
N GLY A 569 2.28 2.79 -13.91
CA GLY A 569 2.23 2.83 -15.36
C GLY A 569 1.85 4.22 -15.90
N VAL A 570 0.85 4.87 -15.30
CA VAL A 570 0.42 6.24 -15.67
C VAL A 570 1.54 7.25 -15.48
N VAL A 571 2.28 7.14 -14.37
CA VAL A 571 3.40 8.04 -14.07
C VAL A 571 4.62 7.75 -14.93
N GLY A 572 4.98 6.48 -15.13
CA GLY A 572 6.16 6.10 -15.89
C GLY A 572 6.06 6.43 -17.38
N TYR A 573 4.83 6.48 -17.92
CA TYR A 573 4.57 6.81 -19.33
C TYR A 573 4.69 8.32 -19.62
N GLN A 574 4.77 9.18 -18.58
CA GLN A 574 4.90 10.62 -18.78
C GLN A 574 6.25 10.94 -19.40
N THR A 575 6.24 11.66 -20.53
CA THR A 575 7.44 12.14 -21.23
C THR A 575 7.88 13.53 -20.76
N THR A 576 6.98 14.29 -20.13
CA THR A 576 7.22 15.63 -19.59
C THR A 576 6.87 15.69 -18.10
N PRO A 577 7.43 16.65 -17.33
CA PRO A 577 7.09 16.81 -15.93
C PRO A 577 5.60 17.09 -15.74
N LEU A 578 4.99 16.42 -14.77
CA LEU A 578 3.55 16.48 -14.57
C LEU A 578 3.15 17.71 -13.74
N TYR A 579 2.12 18.45 -14.17
CA TYR A 579 1.56 19.53 -13.38
C TYR A 579 0.47 18.99 -12.43
N LEU A 580 0.74 19.00 -11.13
CA LEU A 580 -0.17 18.47 -10.11
C LEU A 580 -1.29 19.45 -9.78
N THR A 581 -2.52 18.93 -9.73
CA THR A 581 -3.71 19.62 -9.24
C THR A 581 -4.59 18.62 -8.50
N ASP A 582 -5.46 19.10 -7.61
CA ASP A 582 -6.47 18.25 -6.94
C ASP A 582 -7.35 17.50 -7.97
N TYR A 583 -7.66 18.16 -9.10
CA TYR A 583 -8.42 17.57 -10.20
C TYR A 583 -7.68 16.41 -10.87
N PHE A 584 -6.38 16.55 -11.12
CA PHE A 584 -5.56 15.47 -11.67
C PHE A 584 -5.51 14.26 -10.75
N ILE A 585 -5.28 14.48 -9.44
CA ILE A 585 -5.24 13.40 -8.44
C ILE A 585 -6.60 12.67 -8.40
N PHE A 586 -7.70 13.41 -8.49
CA PHE A 586 -9.04 12.83 -8.54
C PHE A 586 -9.28 11.97 -9.79
N ILE A 587 -8.84 12.42 -10.98
CA ILE A 587 -8.92 11.61 -12.20
C ILE A 587 -8.12 10.32 -12.04
N VAL A 588 -6.87 10.41 -11.56
CA VAL A 588 -6.02 9.24 -11.34
C VAL A 588 -6.65 8.27 -10.34
N LEU A 589 -7.27 8.78 -9.27
CA LEU A 589 -8.01 7.97 -8.31
C LEU A 589 -9.16 7.21 -8.98
N CYS A 590 -10.05 7.90 -9.71
CA CYS A 590 -11.19 7.27 -10.38
C CYS A 590 -10.74 6.22 -11.41
N ALA A 591 -9.74 6.54 -12.22
CA ALA A 591 -9.16 5.62 -13.20
C ALA A 591 -8.53 4.40 -12.50
N SER A 592 -7.77 4.62 -11.43
CA SER A 592 -7.12 3.54 -10.67
C SER A 592 -8.13 2.61 -10.02
N ILE A 593 -9.20 3.14 -9.41
CA ILE A 593 -10.28 2.31 -8.85
C ILE A 593 -10.93 1.49 -9.96
N PHE A 594 -11.34 2.12 -11.06
CA PHE A 594 -12.03 1.42 -12.15
C PHE A 594 -11.17 0.29 -12.74
N LEU A 595 -9.91 0.58 -13.09
CA LEU A 595 -8.98 -0.40 -13.67
C LEU A 595 -8.64 -1.52 -12.69
N SER A 596 -8.42 -1.20 -11.41
CA SER A 596 -8.10 -2.18 -10.37
C SER A 596 -9.24 -3.16 -10.12
N PHE A 597 -10.48 -2.69 -10.04
CA PHE A 597 -11.64 -3.58 -9.88
C PHE A 597 -11.96 -4.35 -11.16
N SER A 598 -11.73 -3.77 -12.34
CA SER A 598 -11.95 -4.44 -13.63
C SER A 598 -10.97 -5.60 -13.84
N LEU A 599 -9.66 -5.34 -13.81
CA LEU A 599 -8.66 -6.42 -13.93
C LEU A 599 -8.61 -7.31 -12.69
N GLY A 600 -8.91 -6.77 -11.51
CA GLY A 600 -9.07 -7.57 -10.29
C GLY A 600 -10.19 -8.61 -10.44
N THR A 601 -11.28 -8.28 -11.15
CA THR A 601 -12.36 -9.24 -11.44
C THR A 601 -11.85 -10.35 -12.35
N VAL A 602 -11.05 -10.03 -13.37
CA VAL A 602 -10.42 -11.02 -14.24
C VAL A 602 -9.50 -11.94 -13.43
N LEU A 603 -8.59 -11.39 -12.62
CA LEU A 603 -7.68 -12.15 -11.77
C LEU A 603 -8.44 -13.06 -10.77
N TRP A 604 -9.52 -12.55 -10.20
CA TRP A 604 -10.35 -13.32 -9.29
C TRP A 604 -11.02 -14.51 -9.99
N LEU A 605 -11.56 -14.31 -11.20
CA LEU A 605 -12.26 -15.34 -11.96
C LEU A 605 -11.32 -16.43 -12.48
N THR A 606 -10.12 -16.06 -12.92
CA THR A 606 -9.18 -16.97 -13.60
C THR A 606 -8.22 -17.66 -12.65
N VAL A 607 -7.95 -17.10 -11.47
CA VAL A 607 -6.95 -17.62 -10.53
C VAL A 607 -7.53 -17.85 -9.14
N GLU A 608 -8.03 -16.79 -8.48
CA GLU A 608 -8.42 -16.88 -7.05
C GLU A 608 -9.58 -17.86 -6.82
N ALA A 609 -10.65 -17.74 -7.61
CA ALA A 609 -11.84 -18.58 -7.49
C ALA A 609 -11.58 -20.05 -7.90
N PRO A 610 -10.87 -20.35 -9.00
CA PRO A 610 -10.50 -21.72 -9.36
C PRO A 610 -9.65 -22.41 -8.30
N ILE A 611 -8.63 -21.74 -7.77
CA ILE A 611 -7.76 -22.34 -6.75
C ILE A 611 -8.53 -22.58 -5.44
N GLY A 612 -9.43 -21.67 -5.06
CA GLY A 612 -10.35 -21.90 -3.94
C GLY A 612 -11.32 -23.06 -4.20
N GLY A 613 -11.75 -23.27 -5.45
CA GLY A 613 -12.50 -24.45 -5.88
C GLY A 613 -11.70 -25.74 -5.74
N LEU A 614 -10.47 -25.74 -6.27
CA LEU A 614 -9.55 -26.87 -6.26
C LEU A 614 -9.23 -27.32 -4.83
N THR A 615 -8.95 -26.36 -3.96
CA THR A 615 -8.64 -26.61 -2.55
C THR A 615 -9.82 -27.27 -1.84
N ARG A 616 -11.06 -26.82 -2.11
CA ARG A 616 -12.27 -27.47 -1.57
C ARG A 616 -12.47 -28.86 -2.13
N ALA A 617 -12.18 -29.09 -3.41
CA ALA A 617 -12.28 -30.40 -4.03
C ALA A 617 -11.27 -31.39 -3.43
N LEU A 618 -10.03 -30.96 -3.18
CA LEU A 618 -8.97 -31.76 -2.58
C LEU A 618 -9.24 -32.12 -1.11
N LEU A 619 -9.86 -31.19 -0.36
CA LEU A 619 -10.16 -31.37 1.07
C LEU A 619 -11.54 -31.96 1.34
N ALA A 620 -12.38 -32.09 0.30
CA ALA A 620 -13.67 -32.73 0.44
C ALA A 620 -13.47 -34.18 0.92
N PRO A 621 -14.24 -34.65 1.92
CA PRO A 621 -14.19 -36.05 2.31
C PRO A 621 -14.50 -36.89 1.07
N ARG A 622 -13.56 -37.74 0.67
CA ARG A 622 -13.76 -38.67 -0.43
C ARG A 622 -14.86 -39.63 0.04
N ASN A 623 -16.08 -39.45 -0.45
CA ASN A 623 -17.15 -40.42 -0.21
C ASN A 623 -16.66 -41.75 -0.79
N LYS A 624 -16.24 -42.67 0.08
CA LYS A 624 -15.86 -44.04 -0.29
C LYS A 624 -17.05 -44.87 -0.81
N ASN A 625 -18.24 -44.27 -0.90
CA ASN A 625 -19.45 -44.90 -1.41
C ASN A 625 -19.93 -44.17 -2.67
N LYS A 626 -19.25 -44.42 -3.79
CA LYS A 626 -19.92 -44.51 -5.09
C LYS A 626 -19.31 -45.75 -5.77
N PRO A 627 -20.12 -46.79 -6.07
CA PRO A 627 -19.67 -47.96 -6.80
C PRO A 627 -19.18 -47.57 -8.20
#